data_AF-A0A8B6G2N0-F1
#
_entry.id   AF-A0A8B6G2N0-F1
#
_cell.length_a   1.000
_cell.length_b   1.000
_cell.length_c   1.000
_cell.angle_alpha   90.00
_cell.angle_beta   90.00
_cell.angle_gamma   90.00
#
_symmetry.space_group_name_H-M   'P 1'
#
loop_
_entity.id
_entity.type
_entity.pdbx_description
1 polymer ?
#
loop_
_entity_poly.entity_id
_entity_poly.type
_entity_poly.pdbx_seq_one_letter_code
_entity_poly.pdbx_strand_id
1 'polypeptide(L)'
;MLEFYFDFLDVYVDRSDFEYCEMDTDSAYMALSGPDLASVIRPEMKDAYQRALTGCCRDDFEPDWIPRTCCTKHAKYDKRTPGLFKVEYEGDVMIGLCSKTYIVQKTKLVHTSNTKMAAFRLLRRAKKLPVKRLIHRPRLLREVKFSSKGITKRRVKAPMTTFRHVLNTQRVGNGTLKGFRARNNGISTYQQTRNGFSYFYCKRRVLEDGVSTVPLDLELCPVPMEIDESEKPMEVDETITEVDLDDNDRYLIHLLETNFESDSE
;
A
#
# COMPACT_ATOMS: atom_id res chain seq x y z
N MET A 1 3.24 16.14 8.85
CA MET A 1 2.84 14.75 9.17
C MET A 1 2.44 14.61 10.63
N LEU A 2 3.32 14.93 11.59
CA LEU A 2 2.96 14.88 13.02
C LEU A 2 1.84 15.86 13.37
N GLU A 3 1.86 17.08 12.82
CA GLU A 3 0.75 18.04 12.96
C GLU A 3 -0.57 17.46 12.44
N PHE A 4 -0.58 16.79 11.29
CA PHE A 4 -1.79 16.11 10.80
C PHE A 4 -2.26 14.99 11.73
N TYR A 5 -1.34 14.28 12.40
CA TYR A 5 -1.69 13.29 13.39
C TYR A 5 -2.37 13.94 14.61
N PHE A 6 -1.71 14.90 15.25
CA PHE A 6 -2.15 15.45 16.53
C PHE A 6 -3.23 16.52 16.40
N ASP A 7 -3.14 17.39 15.38
CA ASP A 7 -4.02 18.56 15.24
C ASP A 7 -5.25 18.27 14.37
N PHE A 8 -5.22 17.18 13.60
CA PHE A 8 -6.35 16.73 12.79
C PHE A 8 -6.87 15.35 13.21
N LEU A 9 -6.09 14.28 13.07
CA LEU A 9 -6.64 12.94 13.30
C LEU A 9 -7.09 12.72 14.75
N ASP A 10 -6.24 13.06 15.74
CA ASP A 10 -6.57 12.88 17.16
C ASP A 10 -7.77 13.73 17.61
N VAL A 11 -7.99 14.86 16.94
CA VAL A 11 -9.11 15.77 17.20
C VAL A 11 -10.41 15.27 16.54
N TYR A 12 -10.35 14.81 15.29
CA TYR A 12 -11.53 14.50 14.49
C TYR A 12 -11.95 13.02 14.53
N VAL A 13 -11.05 12.11 14.86
CA VAL A 13 -11.26 10.65 14.85
C VAL A 13 -10.92 10.08 16.22
N ASP A 14 -11.64 9.05 16.67
CA ASP A 14 -11.23 8.35 17.89
C ASP A 14 -9.98 7.50 17.65
N ARG A 15 -9.07 7.42 18.63
CA ARG A 15 -7.86 6.60 18.52
C ARG A 15 -8.18 5.11 18.34
N SER A 16 -9.36 4.65 18.77
CA SER A 16 -9.81 3.27 18.48
C SER A 16 -10.20 3.04 17.02
N ASP A 17 -10.45 4.11 16.26
CA ASP A 17 -10.97 4.04 14.89
C ASP A 17 -9.90 4.18 13.80
N PHE A 18 -8.64 4.43 14.16
CA PHE A 18 -7.54 4.43 13.21
C PHE A 18 -6.23 3.88 13.78
N GLU A 19 -5.43 3.26 12.93
CA GLU A 19 -4.09 2.79 13.26
C GLU A 19 -3.12 3.19 12.15
N TYR A 20 -1.96 3.77 12.51
CA TYR A 20 -0.94 4.14 11.53
C TYR A 20 -0.11 2.92 11.11
N CYS A 21 -0.18 2.55 9.84
CA CYS A 21 0.48 1.35 9.33
C CYS A 21 1.88 1.62 8.75
N GLU A 22 2.07 2.74 8.05
CA GLU A 22 3.37 3.13 7.48
C GLU A 22 3.39 4.64 7.21
N MET A 23 4.57 5.24 7.32
CA MET A 23 4.83 6.61 6.86
C MET A 23 6.09 6.65 6.02
N ASP A 24 6.01 7.22 4.81
CA ASP A 24 7.18 7.46 3.96
C ASP A 24 7.17 8.90 3.46
N THR A 25 7.99 9.74 4.10
CA THR A 25 8.28 11.14 3.75
C THR A 25 7.04 12.06 3.77
N ASP A 26 6.22 12.02 2.72
CA ASP A 26 5.04 12.84 2.49
C ASP A 26 3.75 12.01 2.35
N SER A 27 3.84 10.70 2.61
CA SER A 27 2.71 9.77 2.60
C SER A 27 2.48 9.15 3.98
N ALA A 28 1.20 8.99 4.34
CA ALA A 28 0.75 8.20 5.47
C ALA A 28 -0.25 7.15 5.00
N TYR A 29 -0.07 5.94 5.50
CA TYR A 29 -1.01 4.85 5.37
C TYR A 29 -1.56 4.55 6.75
N MET A 30 -2.88 4.52 6.86
CA MET A 30 -3.60 4.21 8.09
C MET A 30 -4.74 3.24 7.79
N ALA A 31 -4.97 2.31 8.70
CA ALA A 31 -6.18 1.52 8.74
C ALA A 31 -7.28 2.32 9.43
N LEU A 32 -8.51 2.15 9.00
CA LEU A 32 -9.70 2.76 9.60
C LEU A 32 -10.67 1.64 10.02
N SER A 33 -11.40 1.84 11.11
CA SER A 33 -12.49 0.93 11.52
C SER A 33 -13.70 0.99 10.59
N GLY A 34 -13.88 2.11 9.89
CA GLY A 34 -14.96 2.35 8.93
C GLY A 34 -14.54 2.27 7.45
N PRO A 35 -15.51 2.32 6.52
CA PRO A 35 -15.25 2.24 5.08
C PRO A 35 -14.47 3.43 4.51
N ASP A 36 -14.57 4.61 5.13
CA ASP A 36 -13.88 5.82 4.72
C ASP A 36 -13.62 6.77 5.91
N LEU A 37 -12.79 7.79 5.69
CA LEU A 37 -12.45 8.76 6.74
C LEU A 37 -13.69 9.51 7.25
N ALA A 38 -14.67 9.82 6.39
CA ALA A 38 -15.86 10.56 6.78
C ALA A 38 -16.77 9.75 7.73
N SER A 39 -16.76 8.43 7.60
CA SER A 39 -17.55 7.51 8.42
C SER A 39 -17.08 7.40 9.86
N VAL A 40 -15.78 7.60 10.10
CA VAL A 40 -15.13 7.52 11.43
C VAL A 40 -14.94 8.87 12.11
N ILE A 41 -15.37 9.98 11.50
CA ILE A 41 -15.35 11.30 12.15
C ILE A 41 -16.27 11.26 13.38
N ARG A 42 -15.74 11.69 14.53
CA ARG A 42 -16.47 11.86 15.79
C ARG A 42 -17.78 12.63 15.56
N PRO A 43 -18.92 12.18 16.10
CA PRO A 43 -20.22 12.83 15.85
C PRO A 43 -20.22 14.35 16.06
N GLU A 44 -19.59 14.83 17.13
CA GLU A 44 -19.45 16.23 17.50
C GLU A 44 -18.59 17.06 16.53
N MET A 45 -17.68 16.41 15.79
CA MET A 45 -16.81 17.06 14.81
C MET A 45 -17.35 17.00 13.38
N LYS A 46 -18.42 16.23 13.12
CA LYS A 46 -18.98 16.06 11.76
C LYS A 46 -19.37 17.39 11.11
N ASP A 47 -19.99 18.30 11.85
CA ASP A 47 -20.40 19.60 11.32
C ASP A 47 -19.20 20.49 10.98
N ALA A 48 -18.13 20.43 11.78
CA ALA A 48 -16.89 21.14 11.51
C ALA A 48 -16.20 20.58 10.25
N TYR A 49 -16.10 19.25 10.17
CA TYR A 49 -15.55 18.53 9.03
C TYR A 49 -16.30 18.84 7.73
N GLN A 50 -17.63 18.77 7.75
CA GLN A 50 -18.45 19.09 6.58
C GLN A 50 -18.32 20.56 6.17
N ARG A 51 -18.29 21.50 7.12
CA ARG A 51 -18.07 22.92 6.82
C ARG A 51 -16.71 23.17 6.17
N ALA A 52 -15.65 22.47 6.61
CA ALA A 52 -14.33 22.58 5.99
C ALA A 52 -14.33 22.08 4.53
N LEU A 53 -15.11 21.04 4.22
CA LEU A 53 -15.18 20.47 2.87
C LEU A 53 -16.08 21.27 1.91
N THR A 54 -17.26 21.68 2.36
CA THR A 54 -18.32 22.24 1.49
C THR A 54 -18.86 23.59 1.94
N GLY A 55 -18.60 24.02 3.18
CA GLY A 55 -19.19 25.22 3.78
C GLY A 55 -18.64 26.56 3.25
N CYS A 56 -17.47 26.56 2.62
CA CYS A 56 -16.83 27.78 2.12
C CYS A 56 -16.50 27.68 0.62
N CYS A 57 -17.48 27.96 -0.23
CA CYS A 57 -17.31 28.06 -1.68
C CYS A 57 -16.86 29.47 -2.10
N ARG A 58 -15.68 29.89 -1.64
CA ARG A 58 -15.07 31.18 -2.00
C ARG A 58 -13.61 31.02 -2.39
N ASP A 59 -13.13 31.88 -3.27
CA ASP A 59 -11.77 31.79 -3.81
C ASP A 59 -10.69 32.22 -2.81
N ASP A 60 -11.04 33.04 -1.82
CA ASP A 60 -10.19 33.55 -0.73
C ASP A 60 -10.06 32.58 0.45
N PHE A 61 -10.84 31.49 0.45
CA PHE A 61 -10.78 30.49 1.51
C PHE A 61 -9.65 29.48 1.23
N GLU A 62 -8.75 29.33 2.19
CA GLU A 62 -7.67 28.33 2.19
C GLU A 62 -8.06 27.18 3.14
N PRO A 63 -8.21 25.95 2.63
CA PRO A 63 -8.46 24.79 3.49
C PRO A 63 -7.20 24.41 4.28
N ASP A 64 -7.38 23.93 5.52
CA ASP A 64 -6.26 23.58 6.39
C ASP A 64 -5.65 22.21 6.05
N TRP A 65 -6.47 21.15 6.07
CA TRP A 65 -5.97 19.77 6.05
C TRP A 65 -6.32 19.00 4.77
N ILE A 66 -7.56 19.12 4.29
CA ILE A 66 -8.14 18.27 3.25
C ILE A 66 -8.71 19.16 2.13
N PRO A 67 -8.58 18.77 0.85
CA PRO A 67 -9.14 19.52 -0.27
C PRO A 67 -10.67 19.66 -0.19
N ARG A 68 -11.18 20.84 -0.58
CA ARG A 68 -12.61 21.10 -0.64
C ARG A 68 -13.28 20.28 -1.74
N THR A 69 -14.55 19.99 -1.50
CA THR A 69 -15.43 19.28 -2.43
C THR A 69 -16.68 20.08 -2.81
N CYS A 70 -16.76 21.36 -2.41
CA CYS A 70 -17.90 22.26 -2.69
C CYS A 70 -18.24 22.41 -4.19
N CYS A 71 -17.23 22.55 -5.06
CA CYS A 71 -17.44 22.69 -6.50
C CYS A 71 -16.25 22.16 -7.31
N THR A 72 -16.47 21.92 -8.61
CA THR A 72 -15.44 21.36 -9.49
C THR A 72 -14.22 22.27 -9.67
N LYS A 73 -14.39 23.59 -9.53
CA LYS A 73 -13.30 24.57 -9.60
C LYS A 73 -12.35 24.41 -8.42
N HIS A 74 -12.86 24.51 -7.19
CA HIS A 74 -12.06 24.38 -5.97
C HIS A 74 -11.48 22.98 -5.82
N ALA A 75 -12.25 21.91 -6.09
CA ALA A 75 -11.72 20.55 -6.04
C ALA A 75 -10.52 20.32 -6.98
N LYS A 76 -10.51 20.95 -8.17
CA LYS A 76 -9.38 20.88 -9.10
C LYS A 76 -8.19 21.73 -8.65
N TYR A 77 -8.45 22.90 -8.06
CA TYR A 77 -7.43 23.79 -7.53
C TYR A 77 -6.74 23.15 -6.32
N ASP A 78 -7.51 22.73 -5.33
CA ASP A 78 -7.04 22.14 -4.08
C ASP A 78 -6.26 20.83 -4.29
N LYS A 79 -6.59 20.08 -5.36
CA LYS A 79 -5.78 18.92 -5.78
C LYS A 79 -4.31 19.28 -6.04
N ARG A 80 -4.03 20.52 -6.45
CA ARG A 80 -2.68 21.03 -6.75
C ARG A 80 -2.12 21.93 -5.64
N THR A 81 -2.94 22.31 -4.66
CA THR A 81 -2.51 23.12 -3.51
C THR A 81 -1.53 22.34 -2.63
N PRO A 82 -0.34 22.89 -2.34
CA PRO A 82 0.62 22.30 -1.40
C PRO A 82 0.05 22.22 0.02
N GLY A 83 0.57 21.33 0.86
CA GLY A 83 0.16 21.20 2.28
C GLY A 83 -1.08 20.34 2.51
N LEU A 84 -1.99 20.24 1.55
CA LEU A 84 -3.21 19.44 1.71
C LEU A 84 -2.96 17.94 1.55
N PHE A 85 -3.58 17.17 2.45
CA PHE A 85 -3.62 15.71 2.42
C PHE A 85 -4.63 15.23 1.38
N LYS A 86 -4.16 14.39 0.46
CA LYS A 86 -4.95 13.90 -0.67
C LYS A 86 -4.95 12.38 -0.66
N VAL A 87 -6.12 11.79 -0.84
CA VAL A 87 -6.24 10.34 -1.00
C VAL A 87 -5.55 9.93 -2.30
N GLU A 88 -4.39 9.28 -2.16
CA GLU A 88 -3.61 8.80 -3.30
C GLU A 88 -4.00 7.37 -3.70
N TYR A 89 -4.28 6.52 -2.71
CA TYR A 89 -4.68 5.14 -2.90
C TYR A 89 -5.47 4.65 -1.69
N GLU A 90 -6.42 3.76 -1.93
CA GLU A 90 -7.20 3.05 -0.90
C GLU A 90 -7.08 1.57 -1.18
N GLY A 91 -7.17 0.74 -0.15
CA GLY A 91 -7.27 -0.71 -0.30
C GLY A 91 -7.84 -1.37 0.93
N ASP A 92 -8.12 -2.65 0.81
CA ASP A 92 -8.78 -3.46 1.83
C ASP A 92 -7.74 -4.14 2.74
N VAL A 93 -6.52 -4.36 2.24
CA VAL A 93 -5.44 -5.05 2.94
C VAL A 93 -4.13 -4.32 2.71
N MET A 94 -3.37 -4.14 3.79
CA MET A 94 -2.01 -3.62 3.74
C MET A 94 -1.05 -4.55 4.49
N ILE A 95 0.17 -4.72 3.94
CA ILE A 95 1.28 -5.40 4.61
C ILE A 95 2.48 -4.47 4.56
N GLY A 96 2.98 -4.07 5.73
CA GLY A 96 4.27 -3.41 5.90
C GLY A 96 5.29 -4.41 6.41
N LEU A 97 6.40 -4.60 5.68
CA LEU A 97 7.49 -5.49 6.13
C LEU A 97 8.54 -4.71 6.92
N CYS A 98 8.97 -3.59 6.35
CA CYS A 98 9.91 -2.67 6.97
C CYS A 98 9.84 -1.32 6.24
N SER A 99 10.57 -0.31 6.72
CA SER A 99 10.56 1.03 6.14
C SER A 99 10.73 1.02 4.62
N LYS A 100 9.79 1.66 3.91
CA LYS A 100 9.75 1.77 2.44
C LYS A 100 9.52 0.45 1.70
N THR A 101 9.06 -0.59 2.39
CA THR A 101 8.74 -1.91 1.83
C THR A 101 7.37 -2.35 2.31
N TYR A 102 6.34 -1.99 1.56
CA TYR A 102 4.94 -2.22 1.92
C TYR A 102 4.09 -2.46 0.67
N ILE A 103 2.94 -3.11 0.82
CA ILE A 103 1.95 -3.35 -0.23
C ILE A 103 0.55 -3.05 0.28
N VAL A 104 -0.28 -2.48 -0.59
CA VAL A 104 -1.72 -2.29 -0.39
C VAL A 104 -2.45 -2.94 -1.55
N GLN A 105 -3.52 -3.70 -1.25
CA GLN A 105 -4.38 -4.34 -2.23
C GLN A 105 -5.81 -3.83 -2.13
N LYS A 106 -6.42 -3.54 -3.28
CA LYS A 106 -7.84 -3.24 -3.41
C LYS A 106 -8.53 -4.29 -4.27
N THR A 107 -9.61 -4.84 -3.77
CA THR A 107 -10.47 -5.79 -4.46
C THR A 107 -11.60 -5.02 -5.13
N LYS A 108 -11.70 -5.13 -6.45
CA LYS A 108 -12.71 -4.45 -7.26
C LYS A 108 -13.56 -5.46 -8.01
N LEU A 109 -14.86 -5.25 -7.99
CA LEU A 109 -15.77 -5.97 -8.87
C LEU A 109 -15.74 -5.31 -10.26
N VAL A 110 -15.20 -6.00 -11.25
CA VAL A 110 -15.07 -5.51 -12.62
C VAL A 110 -16.13 -6.14 -13.50
N HIS A 111 -16.96 -5.27 -14.07
CA HIS A 111 -17.91 -5.64 -15.11
C HIS A 111 -17.26 -5.56 -16.49
N THR A 112 -17.69 -6.41 -17.42
CA THR A 112 -17.23 -6.31 -18.81
C THR A 112 -17.70 -4.99 -19.41
N SER A 113 -16.78 -4.22 -19.99
CA SER A 113 -17.14 -2.93 -20.58
C SER A 113 -18.06 -3.08 -21.78
N ASN A 114 -19.00 -2.13 -21.93
CA ASN A 114 -19.91 -2.07 -23.07
C ASN A 114 -19.15 -2.03 -24.41
N THR A 115 -17.98 -1.39 -24.45
CA THR A 115 -17.11 -1.34 -25.64
C THR A 115 -16.56 -2.73 -25.99
N LYS A 116 -16.09 -3.51 -25.01
CA LYS A 116 -15.65 -4.90 -25.23
C LYS A 116 -16.82 -5.76 -25.72
N MET A 117 -18.01 -5.55 -25.16
CA MET A 117 -19.22 -6.25 -25.61
C MET A 117 -19.58 -5.89 -27.06
N ALA A 118 -19.53 -4.61 -27.42
CA ALA A 118 -19.79 -4.15 -28.78
C ALA A 118 -18.76 -4.70 -29.78
N ALA A 119 -17.47 -4.63 -29.45
CA ALA A 119 -16.39 -5.18 -30.26
C ALA A 119 -16.56 -6.69 -30.49
N PHE A 120 -16.90 -7.46 -29.46
CA PHE A 120 -17.16 -8.89 -29.59
C PHE A 120 -18.35 -9.19 -30.51
N ARG A 121 -19.45 -8.42 -30.39
CA ARG A 121 -20.62 -8.56 -31.27
C ARG A 121 -20.25 -8.26 -32.74
N LEU A 122 -19.50 -7.19 -32.99
CA LEU A 122 -19.03 -6.81 -34.32
C LEU A 122 -18.12 -7.90 -34.93
N LEU A 123 -17.16 -8.42 -34.16
CA LEU A 123 -16.28 -9.50 -34.61
C LEU A 123 -17.04 -10.78 -34.96
N ARG A 124 -18.06 -11.16 -34.19
CA ARG A 124 -18.91 -12.32 -34.53
C ARG A 124 -19.71 -12.10 -35.81
N ARG A 125 -20.27 -10.90 -35.99
CA ARG A 125 -21.02 -10.54 -37.21
C ARG A 125 -20.13 -10.60 -38.44
N ALA A 126 -18.92 -10.05 -38.35
CA ALA A 126 -17.93 -10.10 -39.44
C ALA A 126 -17.56 -11.55 -39.80
N LYS A 127 -17.45 -12.43 -38.81
CA LYS A 127 -17.20 -13.87 -38.99
C LYS A 127 -18.44 -14.69 -39.36
N LYS A 128 -19.60 -14.05 -39.60
CA LYS A 128 -20.89 -14.71 -39.89
C LYS A 128 -21.28 -15.80 -38.86
N LEU A 129 -20.86 -15.63 -37.61
CA LEU A 129 -21.17 -16.57 -36.54
C LEU A 129 -22.58 -16.31 -35.98
N PRO A 130 -23.31 -17.34 -35.52
CA PRO A 130 -24.63 -17.17 -34.93
C PRO A 130 -24.59 -16.28 -33.69
N VAL A 131 -25.70 -15.61 -33.41
CA VAL A 131 -25.85 -14.76 -32.23
C VAL A 131 -25.74 -15.63 -30.98
N LYS A 132 -24.75 -15.34 -30.12
CA LYS A 132 -24.58 -16.02 -28.83
C LYS A 132 -24.92 -15.04 -27.72
N ARG A 133 -25.89 -15.39 -26.86
CA ARG A 133 -26.14 -14.65 -25.62
C ARG A 133 -24.93 -14.84 -24.71
N LEU A 134 -24.17 -13.77 -24.52
CA LEU A 134 -23.06 -13.75 -23.58
C LEU A 134 -23.60 -13.46 -22.19
N ILE A 135 -23.49 -14.44 -21.29
CA ILE A 135 -23.65 -14.20 -19.87
C ILE A 135 -22.32 -13.66 -19.38
N HIS A 136 -22.31 -12.43 -18.89
CA HIS A 136 -21.12 -11.81 -18.31
C HIS A 136 -21.28 -11.77 -16.81
N ARG A 137 -20.54 -12.65 -16.14
CA ARG A 137 -20.40 -12.59 -14.70
C ARG A 137 -19.34 -11.54 -14.38
N PRO A 138 -19.62 -10.62 -13.44
CA PRO A 138 -18.57 -9.73 -12.95
C PRO A 138 -17.42 -10.56 -12.38
N ARG A 139 -16.21 -10.04 -12.48
CA ARG A 139 -15.01 -10.70 -11.99
C ARG A 139 -14.40 -9.86 -10.87
N LEU A 140 -13.90 -10.52 -9.84
CA LEU A 140 -13.08 -9.86 -8.83
C LEU A 140 -11.69 -9.64 -9.40
N LEU A 141 -11.26 -8.38 -9.41
CA LEU A 141 -9.91 -7.96 -9.76
C LEU A 141 -9.22 -7.46 -8.51
N ARG A 142 -8.03 -7.98 -8.22
CA ARG A 142 -7.18 -7.50 -7.15
C ARG A 142 -6.11 -6.58 -7.74
N GLU A 143 -6.25 -5.30 -7.48
CA GLU A 143 -5.25 -4.30 -7.83
C GLU A 143 -4.30 -4.12 -6.65
N VAL A 144 -3.02 -3.87 -6.93
CA VAL A 144 -2.00 -3.70 -5.89
C VAL A 144 -1.18 -2.45 -6.15
N LYS A 145 -0.87 -1.71 -5.09
CA LYS A 145 0.14 -0.66 -5.05
C LYS A 145 1.16 -1.06 -4.01
N PHE A 146 2.43 -1.18 -4.39
CA PHE A 146 3.49 -1.57 -3.45
C PHE A 146 4.75 -0.75 -3.64
N SER A 147 5.54 -0.66 -2.58
CA SER A 147 6.90 -0.13 -2.55
C SER A 147 7.85 -1.24 -2.10
N SER A 148 9.04 -1.29 -2.69
CA SER A 148 10.12 -2.19 -2.30
C SER A 148 11.44 -1.52 -2.65
N LYS A 149 12.21 -1.16 -1.64
CA LYS A 149 13.44 -0.41 -1.82
C LYS A 149 14.46 -1.26 -2.58
N GLY A 150 14.93 -0.75 -3.73
CA GLY A 150 15.96 -1.41 -4.52
C GLY A 150 15.47 -2.51 -5.49
N ILE A 151 14.14 -2.72 -5.61
CA ILE A 151 13.56 -3.65 -6.58
C ILE A 151 12.87 -2.90 -7.73
N THR A 152 13.02 -3.43 -8.95
CA THR A 152 12.24 -2.95 -10.10
C THR A 152 10.83 -3.56 -10.10
N LYS A 153 9.84 -2.78 -9.67
CA LYS A 153 8.43 -3.22 -9.50
C LYS A 153 7.84 -3.97 -10.71
N ARG A 154 8.16 -3.54 -11.94
CA ARG A 154 7.65 -4.13 -13.20
C ARG A 154 8.00 -5.61 -13.39
N ARG A 155 9.03 -6.11 -12.71
CA ARG A 155 9.50 -7.51 -12.85
C ARG A 155 9.00 -8.43 -11.74
N VAL A 156 8.39 -7.87 -10.70
CA VAL A 156 7.87 -8.65 -9.57
C VAL A 156 6.59 -9.34 -10.00
N LYS A 157 6.59 -10.67 -9.95
CA LYS A 157 5.41 -11.49 -10.16
C LYS A 157 4.77 -11.75 -8.80
N ALA A 158 3.43 -11.77 -8.76
CA ALA A 158 2.67 -12.08 -7.55
C ALA A 158 3.16 -11.35 -6.27
N PRO A 159 3.25 -10.01 -6.28
CA PRO A 159 3.86 -9.27 -5.18
C PRO A 159 3.15 -9.52 -3.85
N MET A 160 1.82 -9.57 -3.82
CA MET A 160 1.08 -9.83 -2.57
C MET A 160 1.49 -11.16 -1.92
N THR A 161 1.59 -12.21 -2.72
CA THR A 161 2.04 -13.52 -2.27
C THR A 161 3.46 -13.47 -1.71
N THR A 162 4.37 -12.76 -2.39
CA THR A 162 5.74 -12.55 -1.88
C THR A 162 5.74 -11.82 -0.53
N PHE A 163 4.97 -10.75 -0.39
CA PHE A 163 4.87 -10.00 0.87
C PHE A 163 4.34 -10.87 2.02
N ARG A 164 3.28 -11.66 1.79
CA ARG A 164 2.75 -12.59 2.79
C ARG A 164 3.76 -13.67 3.18
N HIS A 165 4.47 -14.23 2.21
CA HIS A 165 5.50 -15.23 2.48
C HIS A 165 6.60 -14.65 3.37
N VAL A 166 7.11 -13.46 3.06
CA VAL A 166 8.16 -12.81 3.86
C VAL A 166 7.64 -12.47 5.26
N LEU A 167 6.39 -12.00 5.38
CA LEU A 167 5.76 -11.69 6.66
C LEU A 167 5.69 -12.92 7.56
N ASN A 168 5.22 -14.06 7.02
CA ASN A 168 4.98 -15.27 7.80
C ASN A 168 6.26 -16.06 8.10
N THR A 169 7.20 -16.11 7.15
CA THR A 169 8.41 -16.95 7.27
C THR A 169 9.62 -16.19 7.78
N GLN A 170 9.58 -14.85 7.76
CA GLN A 170 10.75 -13.99 7.99
C GLN A 170 11.96 -14.40 7.13
N ARG A 171 11.71 -14.93 5.92
CA ARG A 171 12.76 -15.19 4.92
C ARG A 171 12.79 -14.06 3.91
N VAL A 172 13.98 -13.60 3.56
CA VAL A 172 14.14 -12.50 2.60
C VAL A 172 13.73 -12.91 1.19
N GLY A 173 12.96 -12.07 0.52
CA GLY A 173 12.64 -12.23 -0.89
C GLY A 173 13.63 -11.49 -1.81
N ASN A 174 14.02 -12.16 -2.88
CA ASN A 174 14.95 -11.64 -3.87
C ASN A 174 14.25 -10.91 -5.01
N GLY A 175 14.94 -9.94 -5.63
CA GLY A 175 14.48 -9.22 -6.79
C GLY A 175 15.62 -8.90 -7.74
N THR A 176 15.31 -8.85 -9.04
CA THR A 176 16.27 -8.46 -10.07
C THR A 176 16.21 -6.95 -10.32
N LEU A 177 17.33 -6.27 -10.13
CA LEU A 177 17.54 -4.89 -10.51
C LEU A 177 18.34 -4.83 -11.83
N LYS A 178 17.89 -4.00 -12.77
CA LYS A 178 18.71 -3.60 -13.92
C LYS A 178 19.04 -2.12 -13.82
N GLY A 179 20.31 -1.79 -14.03
CA GLY A 179 20.80 -0.42 -14.00
C GLY A 179 21.80 -0.17 -15.11
N PHE A 180 22.26 1.07 -15.20
CA PHE A 180 23.31 1.48 -16.12
C PHE A 180 24.49 2.05 -15.33
N ARG A 181 25.70 1.85 -15.84
CA ARG A 181 26.93 2.39 -15.27
C ARG A 181 27.82 2.89 -16.40
N ALA A 182 28.38 4.10 -16.22
CA ALA A 182 29.44 4.59 -17.09
C ALA A 182 30.74 3.84 -16.78
N ARG A 183 31.36 3.24 -17.80
CA ARG A 183 32.65 2.57 -17.73
C ARG A 183 33.42 2.84 -19.01
N ASN A 184 34.65 3.34 -18.91
CA ASN A 184 35.53 3.60 -20.05
C ASN A 184 34.87 4.44 -21.15
N ASN A 185 34.27 5.58 -20.79
CA ASN A 185 33.51 6.47 -21.70
C ASN A 185 32.35 5.79 -22.46
N GLY A 186 31.92 4.59 -22.06
CA GLY A 186 30.73 3.91 -22.54
C GLY A 186 29.69 3.71 -21.45
N ILE A 187 28.43 3.56 -21.84
CA ILE A 187 27.32 3.21 -20.92
C ILE A 187 27.10 1.70 -21.02
N SER A 188 27.28 0.98 -19.92
CA SER A 188 27.00 -0.46 -19.82
C SER A 188 25.75 -0.71 -18.99
N THR A 189 24.89 -1.63 -19.44
CA THR A 189 23.77 -2.12 -18.64
C THR A 189 24.25 -3.30 -17.79
N TYR A 190 23.87 -3.32 -16.52
CA TYR A 190 24.14 -4.45 -15.62
C TYR A 190 22.85 -4.99 -15.02
N GLN A 191 22.90 -6.24 -14.57
CA GLN A 191 21.84 -6.89 -13.82
C GLN A 191 22.40 -7.33 -12.46
N GLN A 192 21.66 -7.07 -11.39
CA GLN A 192 21.99 -7.50 -10.04
C GLN A 192 20.79 -8.21 -9.43
N THR A 193 21.04 -9.32 -8.75
CA THR A 193 20.07 -9.93 -7.83
C THR A 193 20.29 -9.32 -6.46
N ARG A 194 19.23 -8.80 -5.83
CA ARG A 194 19.30 -8.19 -4.50
C ARG A 194 18.15 -8.72 -3.64
N ASN A 195 18.42 -8.89 -2.36
CA ASN A 195 17.38 -9.06 -1.35
C ASN A 195 16.64 -7.72 -1.27
N GLY A 196 15.34 -7.71 -1.56
CA GLY A 196 14.58 -6.45 -1.56
C GLY A 196 13.15 -6.55 -1.05
N PHE A 197 12.72 -7.75 -0.65
CA PHE A 197 11.62 -7.95 0.28
C PHE A 197 12.23 -8.41 1.61
N SER A 198 12.75 -7.45 2.38
CA SER A 198 13.28 -7.72 3.71
C SER A 198 12.18 -7.44 4.74
N TYR A 199 12.08 -8.29 5.76
CA TYR A 199 11.29 -8.03 6.97
C TYR A 199 12.05 -7.15 7.98
N PHE A 200 13.36 -6.95 7.78
CA PHE A 200 14.19 -6.18 8.67
C PHE A 200 14.93 -5.06 7.92
N TYR A 201 14.84 -3.84 8.45
CA TYR A 201 15.55 -2.68 7.93
C TYR A 201 16.40 -2.06 9.04
N CYS A 202 17.67 -2.48 9.17
CA CYS A 202 18.60 -1.83 10.08
C CYS A 202 18.96 -0.44 9.57
N LYS A 203 18.86 0.56 10.45
CA LYS A 203 19.63 1.80 10.29
C LYS A 203 21.10 1.44 10.43
N ARG A 204 21.96 2.11 9.66
CA ARG A 204 23.39 1.80 9.60
C ARG A 204 24.19 3.08 9.77
N ARG A 205 25.33 3.00 10.45
CA ARG A 205 26.34 4.07 10.50
C ARG A 205 27.44 3.79 9.48
N VAL A 206 27.96 4.85 8.87
CA VAL A 206 29.13 4.78 7.99
C VAL A 206 30.38 4.69 8.86
N LEU A 207 31.33 3.85 8.47
CA LEU A 207 32.63 3.72 9.13
C LEU A 207 33.58 4.84 8.68
N GLU A 208 34.73 4.93 9.33
CA GLU A 208 35.74 5.97 9.07
C GLU A 208 36.29 5.94 7.63
N ASP A 209 36.21 4.79 6.96
CA ASP A 209 36.60 4.63 5.56
C ASP A 209 35.65 5.34 4.57
N GLY A 210 34.52 5.88 5.06
CA GLY A 210 33.53 6.59 4.27
C GLY A 210 32.72 5.72 3.31
N VAL A 211 32.90 4.39 3.33
CA VAL A 211 32.29 3.45 2.37
C VAL A 211 31.60 2.30 3.08
N SER A 212 32.25 1.70 4.07
CA SER A 212 31.71 0.59 4.81
C SER A 212 30.65 1.07 5.78
N THR A 213 29.68 0.19 6.06
CA THR A 213 28.60 0.51 6.99
C THR A 213 28.38 -0.65 7.94
N VAL A 214 28.02 -0.35 9.18
CA VAL A 214 27.59 -1.34 10.18
C VAL A 214 26.22 -0.97 10.72
N PRO A 215 25.42 -1.94 11.21
CA PRO A 215 24.19 -1.62 11.92
C PRO A 215 24.42 -0.57 13.00
N LEU A 216 23.43 0.28 13.20
CA LEU A 216 23.39 1.25 14.28
C LEU A 216 23.28 0.48 15.60
N ASP A 217 24.16 0.77 16.54
CA ASP A 217 24.14 0.20 17.89
C ASP A 217 23.21 1.04 18.79
N LEU A 218 21.97 1.17 18.33
CA LEU A 218 20.92 1.91 19.04
C LEU A 218 19.69 1.02 19.04
N GLU A 219 19.23 0.69 20.24
CA GLU A 219 17.94 0.05 20.43
C GLU A 219 16.85 1.11 20.19
N LEU A 220 16.11 0.95 19.10
CA LEU A 220 15.04 1.88 18.72
C LEU A 220 13.70 1.56 19.40
N CYS A 221 13.68 0.62 20.34
CA CYS A 221 12.48 0.34 21.13
C CYS A 221 12.22 1.51 22.08
N PRO A 222 10.99 2.08 22.10
CA PRO A 222 10.58 2.83 23.26
C PRO A 222 10.65 1.89 24.46
N VAL A 223 11.11 2.44 25.59
CA VAL A 223 11.19 1.80 26.92
C VAL A 223 10.05 0.79 27.08
N PRO A 224 10.31 -0.45 27.58
CA PRO A 224 9.24 -1.40 27.84
C PRO A 224 8.17 -0.68 28.64
N MET A 225 6.96 -0.54 28.07
CA MET A 225 5.84 -0.09 28.90
C MET A 225 5.74 -1.08 30.04
N GLU A 226 5.81 -0.59 31.27
CA GLU A 226 5.42 -1.39 32.42
C GLU A 226 3.95 -1.75 32.18
N ILE A 227 3.71 -2.97 31.69
CA ILE A 227 2.37 -3.50 31.51
C ILE A 227 1.82 -3.64 32.92
N ASP A 228 0.91 -2.75 33.31
CA ASP A 228 0.04 -3.02 34.45
C ASP A 228 -0.63 -4.38 34.18
N GLU A 229 -0.51 -5.35 35.09
CA GLU A 229 -1.08 -6.67 34.90
C GLU A 229 -2.60 -6.64 34.69
N SER A 230 -3.24 -5.51 35.03
CA SER A 230 -4.65 -5.22 34.78
C SER A 230 -5.00 -4.90 33.31
N GLU A 231 -4.00 -4.52 32.49
CA GLU A 231 -4.15 -4.15 31.06
C GLU A 231 -3.55 -5.19 30.11
N LYS A 232 -3.32 -6.44 30.56
CA LYS A 232 -2.96 -7.52 29.64
C LYS A 232 -4.03 -7.64 28.56
N PRO A 233 -3.69 -7.56 27.26
CA PRO A 233 -4.65 -7.86 26.21
C PRO A 233 -5.19 -9.28 26.45
N MET A 234 -6.50 -9.41 26.36
CA MET A 234 -7.20 -10.69 26.40
C MET A 234 -6.43 -11.70 25.54
N GLU A 235 -6.21 -12.92 26.05
CA GLU A 235 -5.57 -14.00 25.30
C GLU A 235 -6.14 -14.02 23.88
N VAL A 236 -5.27 -13.77 22.90
CA VAL A 236 -5.63 -13.85 21.50
C VAL A 236 -6.02 -15.29 21.28
N ASP A 237 -7.30 -15.51 21.02
CA ASP A 237 -7.84 -16.80 20.62
C ASP A 237 -6.96 -17.34 19.47
N GLU A 238 -6.21 -18.42 19.75
CA GLU A 238 -5.28 -19.07 18.83
C GLU A 238 -5.99 -19.60 17.56
N THR A 239 -7.31 -19.43 17.45
CA THR A 239 -8.08 -19.75 16.24
C THR A 239 -7.97 -18.71 15.11
N ILE A 240 -7.39 -17.52 15.33
CA ILE A 240 -7.11 -16.54 14.26
C ILE A 240 -5.68 -16.73 13.69
N THR A 241 -5.31 -17.96 13.31
CA THR A 241 -4.05 -18.22 12.58
C THR A 241 -4.24 -18.48 11.09
N GLU A 242 -5.47 -18.51 10.60
CA GLU A 242 -5.75 -18.62 9.17
C GLU A 242 -6.08 -17.22 8.62
N VAL A 243 -5.04 -16.46 8.26
CA VAL A 243 -5.22 -15.51 7.15
C VAL A 243 -5.65 -16.38 5.98
N ASP A 244 -6.89 -16.21 5.50
CA ASP A 244 -7.47 -16.94 4.36
C ASP A 244 -6.55 -16.80 3.11
N LEU A 245 -5.51 -17.61 3.05
CA LEU A 245 -4.65 -17.79 1.90
C LEU A 245 -5.49 -18.55 0.89
N ASP A 246 -6.02 -17.84 -0.09
CA ASP A 246 -6.77 -18.50 -1.15
C ASP A 246 -5.90 -19.51 -1.89
N ASP A 247 -6.55 -20.47 -2.54
CA ASP A 247 -5.88 -21.57 -3.25
C ASP A 247 -4.87 -21.08 -4.30
N ASN A 248 -5.08 -19.87 -4.84
CA ASN A 248 -4.19 -19.28 -5.82
C ASN A 248 -2.93 -18.70 -5.17
N ASP A 249 -3.04 -18.10 -3.99
CA ASP A 249 -1.89 -17.70 -3.17
C ASP A 249 -1.09 -18.93 -2.72
N ARG A 250 -1.75 -20.02 -2.28
CA ARG A 250 -1.07 -21.29 -1.93
C ARG A 250 -0.31 -21.89 -3.12
N TYR A 251 -0.95 -21.95 -4.29
CA TYR A 251 -0.31 -22.42 -5.52
C TYR A 251 0.92 -21.56 -5.90
N LEU A 252 0.79 -20.23 -5.79
CA LEU A 252 1.88 -19.31 -6.10
C LEU A 252 3.04 -19.41 -5.09
N ILE A 253 2.77 -19.67 -3.81
CA ILE A 253 3.80 -19.93 -2.80
C ILE A 253 4.61 -21.17 -3.19
N HIS A 254 3.94 -22.30 -3.47
CA HIS A 254 4.64 -23.52 -3.89
C HIS A 254 5.45 -23.34 -5.18
N LEU A 255 4.93 -22.56 -6.13
CA LEU A 255 5.67 -22.23 -7.35
C LEU A 255 6.89 -21.34 -7.06
N LEU A 256 6.80 -20.43 -6.10
CA LEU A 256 7.95 -19.63 -5.69
C LEU A 256 9.00 -20.52 -4.99
N GLU A 257 8.58 -21.37 -4.06
CA GLU A 257 9.46 -22.29 -3.31
C GLU A 257 10.23 -23.25 -4.23
N THR A 258 9.55 -23.85 -5.20
CA THR A 258 10.19 -24.74 -6.20
C THR A 258 11.20 -24.02 -7.10
N ASN A 259 11.03 -22.72 -7.36
CA ASN A 259 12.03 -21.91 -8.07
C ASN A 259 13.18 -21.44 -7.18
N PHE A 260 13.01 -21.42 -5.85
CA PHE A 260 14.08 -21.10 -4.90
C PHE A 260 15.03 -22.28 -4.68
N GLU A 261 14.54 -23.52 -4.78
CA GLU A 261 15.39 -24.71 -4.65
C GLU A 261 16.28 -24.94 -5.89
N SER A 262 15.82 -24.55 -7.09
CA SER A 262 16.59 -24.72 -8.34
C SER A 262 17.77 -23.75 -8.53
N ASP A 263 17.84 -22.68 -7.74
CA ASP A 263 18.93 -21.68 -7.79
C ASP A 263 20.04 -21.96 -6.73
N SER A 264 19.97 -23.12 -6.06
CA SER A 264 20.90 -23.53 -5.00
C SER A 264 21.87 -24.67 -5.36
N GLU A 265 21.97 -25.02 -6.65
CA GLU A 265 23.04 -25.88 -7.21
C GLU A 265 24.04 -25.10 -8.07
#